data_AF-A0A1C3WUG6-F1
#
_entry.id   AF-A0A1C3WUG6-F1
#
_cell.length_a   1.000
_cell.length_b   1.000
_cell.length_c   1.000
_cell.angle_alpha   90.00
_cell.angle_beta   90.00
_cell.angle_gamma   90.00
#
_symmetry.space_group_name_H-M   'P 1'
#
loop_
_entity.id
_entity.type
_entity.pdbx_description
1 polymer ?
#
loop_
_entity_poly.entity_id
_entity_poly.type
_entity_poly.pdbx_seq_one_letter_code
_entity_poly.pdbx_strand_id
1 'polypeptide(L)'
;MAVRDRIQRYRQTGGASDLVRVEVLVPAARRDDILSQAAEMRAEYRQRKERLQVDIEEAVGRYGIRLLDNIDLDRLPDLTQKAKVIASALMERGDARAFAMGRRMLDEIGR
;
A
#
# COMPACT_ATOMS: atom_id res chain seq x y z
N MET A 1 -3.74 13.52 -22.53
CA MET A 1 -3.09 14.23 -21.41
C MET A 1 -1.60 14.31 -21.68
N ALA A 2 -1.00 15.51 -21.62
CA ALA A 2 0.44 15.64 -21.85
C ALA A 2 1.22 15.03 -20.66
N VAL A 3 2.43 14.55 -20.91
CA VAL A 3 3.29 13.94 -19.87
C VAL A 3 3.52 14.90 -18.69
N ARG A 4 3.59 16.21 -18.97
CA ARG A 4 3.70 17.27 -17.96
C ARG A 4 2.49 17.32 -17.03
N ASP A 5 1.27 17.26 -17.56
CA ASP A 5 0.03 17.29 -16.76
C ASP A 5 -0.05 16.10 -15.81
N ARG A 6 0.39 14.92 -16.28
CA ARG A 6 0.44 13.70 -15.47
C ARG A 6 1.43 13.82 -14.31
N ILE A 7 2.61 14.39 -14.57
CA ILE A 7 3.63 14.61 -13.53
C ILE A 7 3.16 15.66 -12.53
N GLN A 8 2.54 16.75 -13.00
CA GLN A 8 2.00 17.79 -12.13
C GLN A 8 0.90 17.24 -11.22
N ARG A 9 -0.04 16.47 -11.77
CA ARG A 9 -1.08 15.80 -10.97
C ARG A 9 -0.47 14.84 -9.94
N TYR A 10 0.51 14.03 -10.33
CA TYR A 10 1.18 13.12 -9.41
C TYR A 10 1.88 13.83 -8.23
N ARG A 11 2.41 15.04 -8.46
CA ARG A 11 3.02 15.90 -7.44
C ARG A 11 2.03 16.69 -6.59
N GLN A 12 0.80 16.89 -7.06
CA GLN A 12 -0.20 17.68 -6.32
C GLN A 12 -1.16 16.79 -5.54
N THR A 13 -1.55 15.64 -6.10
CA THR A 13 -2.58 14.77 -5.53
C THR A 13 -2.22 13.28 -5.57
N GLY A 14 -1.07 12.92 -6.16
CA GLY A 14 -0.58 11.53 -6.19
C GLY A 14 0.36 11.23 -5.03
N GLY A 15 1.00 10.06 -5.07
CA GLY A 15 1.93 9.61 -4.01
C GLY A 15 3.18 10.48 -3.81
N ALA A 16 3.33 11.59 -4.54
CA ALA A 16 4.37 12.58 -4.33
C ALA A 16 3.85 13.94 -3.82
N SER A 17 2.58 14.06 -3.43
CA SER A 17 1.99 15.29 -2.89
C SER A 17 2.69 15.79 -1.64
N ASP A 18 3.06 14.87 -0.75
CA ASP A 18 3.70 15.17 0.54
C ASP A 18 5.21 14.91 0.50
N LEU A 19 5.77 14.64 -0.68
CA LEU A 19 7.20 14.35 -0.83
C LEU A 19 8.00 15.64 -1.11
N VAL A 20 9.00 15.89 -0.28
CA VAL A 20 9.99 16.96 -0.50
C VAL A 20 11.02 16.48 -1.51
N ARG A 21 11.33 17.30 -2.53
CA ARG A 21 12.43 17.01 -3.46
C ARG A 21 13.76 17.17 -2.72
N VAL A 22 14.47 16.06 -2.57
CA VAL A 22 15.84 16.03 -2.03
C VAL A 22 16.81 15.84 -3.20
N GLU A 23 17.79 16.73 -3.31
CA GLU A 23 18.88 16.62 -4.26
C GLU A 23 20.16 16.23 -3.51
N VAL A 24 20.84 15.18 -3.98
CA VAL A 24 22.04 14.65 -3.32
C VAL A 24 23.15 14.54 -4.36
N LEU A 25 24.34 15.00 -4.00
CA LEU A 25 25.55 14.83 -4.81
C LEU A 25 26.01 13.37 -4.73
N VAL A 26 26.10 12.73 -5.88
CA VAL A 26 26.51 11.32 -6.01
C VAL A 26 27.76 11.24 -6.90
N PRO A 27 28.79 10.47 -6.52
CA PRO A 27 29.92 10.18 -7.41
C PRO A 27 29.44 9.55 -8.71
N ALA A 28 29.87 10.08 -9.87
CA ALA A 28 29.41 9.62 -11.17
C ALA A 28 29.56 8.09 -11.37
N ALA A 29 30.64 7.51 -10.85
CA ALA A 29 30.92 6.08 -10.91
C ALA A 29 29.88 5.19 -10.19
N ARG A 30 29.10 5.72 -9.24
CA ARG A 30 28.08 4.97 -8.48
C ARG A 30 26.65 5.31 -8.88
N ARG A 31 26.46 6.15 -9.89
CA ARG A 31 25.13 6.61 -10.32
C ARG A 31 24.21 5.44 -10.66
N ASP A 32 24.72 4.48 -11.44
CA ASP A 32 23.90 3.38 -11.95
C ASP A 32 23.54 2.38 -10.85
N ASP A 33 24.42 2.18 -9.87
CA ASP A 33 24.13 1.37 -8.67
C ASP A 33 22.96 1.96 -7.88
N ILE A 34 22.97 3.27 -7.63
CA ILE A 34 21.90 3.95 -6.90
C ILE A 34 20.59 3.90 -7.68
N LEU A 35 20.64 4.10 -9.00
CA LEU A 35 19.44 4.01 -9.83
C LEU A 35 18.86 2.60 -9.83
N SER A 36 19.71 1.57 -9.85
CA SER A 36 19.30 0.17 -9.81
C SER A 36 18.65 -0.17 -8.47
N GLN A 37 19.28 0.18 -7.35
CA GLN A 37 18.70 -0.01 -6.01
C GLN A 37 17.36 0.74 -5.86
N ALA A 38 17.29 1.98 -6.32
CA ALA A 38 16.04 2.73 -6.30
C ALA A 38 14.96 2.13 -7.22
N ALA A 39 15.34 1.45 -8.30
CA ALA A 39 14.40 0.74 -9.15
C ALA A 39 13.85 -0.52 -8.46
N GLU A 40 14.71 -1.29 -7.79
CA GLU A 40 14.35 -2.46 -6.99
C GLU A 40 13.39 -2.08 -5.85
N MET A 41 13.73 -1.07 -5.05
CA MET A 41 12.85 -0.59 -3.97
C MET A 41 11.46 -0.19 -4.47
N ARG A 42 11.38 0.47 -5.65
CA ARG A 42 10.09 0.82 -6.27
C ARG A 42 9.34 -0.40 -6.78
N ALA A 43 10.03 -1.40 -7.29
CA ALA A 43 9.42 -2.64 -7.77
C ALA A 43 8.84 -3.43 -6.59
N GLU A 44 9.60 -3.58 -5.51
CA GLU A 44 9.15 -4.23 -4.27
C GLU A 44 7.94 -3.52 -3.67
N TYR A 45 7.99 -2.19 -3.56
CA TYR A 45 6.86 -1.39 -3.09
C TYR A 45 5.58 -1.62 -3.92
N ARG A 46 5.70 -1.69 -5.26
CA ARG A 46 4.55 -1.94 -6.14
C ARG A 46 3.99 -3.35 -5.95
N GLN A 47 4.84 -4.36 -5.89
CA GLN A 47 4.41 -5.74 -5.67
C GLN A 47 3.71 -5.89 -4.32
N ARG A 48 4.26 -5.27 -3.28
CA ARG A 48 3.68 -5.23 -1.94
C ARG A 48 2.30 -4.59 -1.93
N LYS A 49 2.15 -3.45 -2.62
CA LYS A 49 0.86 -2.77 -2.78
C LYS A 49 -0.17 -3.66 -3.50
N GLU A 50 0.26 -4.37 -4.53
CA GLU A 50 -0.60 -5.29 -5.30
C GLU A 50 -1.07 -6.47 -4.44
N ARG A 51 -0.17 -7.11 -3.69
CA ARG A 51 -0.53 -8.18 -2.74
C ARG A 51 -1.53 -7.70 -1.70
N LEU A 52 -1.30 -6.51 -1.13
CA LEU A 52 -2.21 -5.93 -0.14
C LEU A 52 -3.60 -5.65 -0.72
N GLN A 53 -3.68 -5.19 -1.96
CA GLN A 53 -4.94 -4.96 -2.66
C GLN A 53 -5.71 -6.28 -2.85
N VAL A 54 -5.03 -7.33 -3.31
CA VAL A 54 -5.62 -8.66 -3.50
C VAL A 54 -6.14 -9.22 -2.17
N ASP A 55 -5.35 -9.13 -1.10
CA ASP A 55 -5.76 -9.59 0.23
C ASP A 55 -7.02 -8.84 0.70
N ILE A 56 -7.09 -7.52 0.51
CA ILE A 56 -8.26 -6.70 0.88
C ILE A 56 -9.50 -7.15 0.11
N GLU A 57 -9.38 -7.32 -1.20
CA GLU A 57 -10.50 -7.75 -2.05
C GLU A 57 -11.00 -9.14 -1.65
N GLU A 58 -10.08 -10.06 -1.34
CA GLU A 58 -10.42 -11.40 -0.85
C GLU A 58 -11.14 -11.34 0.51
N ALA A 59 -10.67 -10.50 1.43
CA ALA A 59 -11.29 -10.31 2.74
C ALA A 59 -12.69 -9.72 2.65
N VAL A 60 -12.87 -8.66 1.85
CA VAL A 60 -14.18 -8.02 1.65
C VAL A 60 -15.15 -9.01 1.00
N GLY A 61 -14.72 -9.73 -0.03
CA GLY A 61 -15.56 -10.71 -0.72
C GLY A 61 -16.02 -11.87 0.17
N ARG A 62 -15.16 -12.35 1.07
CA ARG A 62 -15.49 -13.50 1.93
C ARG A 62 -16.16 -13.13 3.25
N TYR A 63 -15.76 -12.00 3.83
CA TYR A 63 -16.08 -11.66 5.21
C TYR A 63 -16.83 -10.33 5.36
N GLY A 64 -17.06 -9.58 4.27
CA GLY A 64 -17.67 -8.25 4.28
C GLY A 64 -18.93 -8.15 5.13
N ILE A 65 -19.95 -8.95 4.81
CA ILE A 65 -21.26 -8.92 5.51
C ILE A 65 -21.15 -9.45 6.95
N ARG A 66 -20.22 -10.36 7.22
CA ARG A 66 -20.14 -11.07 8.51
C ARG A 66 -19.32 -10.33 9.56
N LEU A 67 -18.20 -9.72 9.14
CA LEU A 67 -17.19 -9.19 10.04
C LEU A 67 -16.95 -7.68 9.87
N LEU A 68 -17.26 -7.13 8.69
CA LEU A 68 -16.97 -5.73 8.30
C LEU A 68 -18.25 -4.89 8.16
N ASP A 69 -19.38 -5.36 8.69
CA ASP A 69 -20.71 -4.76 8.57
C ASP A 69 -20.81 -3.30 9.08
N ASN A 70 -20.04 -2.97 10.12
CA ASN A 70 -19.99 -1.64 10.73
C ASN A 70 -18.76 -0.82 10.32
N ILE A 71 -18.05 -1.22 9.27
CA ILE A 71 -16.80 -0.58 8.85
C ILE A 71 -17.02 0.10 7.50
N ASP A 72 -17.03 1.43 7.52
CA ASP A 72 -17.06 2.23 6.29
C ASP A 72 -15.64 2.34 5.71
N LEU A 73 -15.32 1.44 4.77
CA LEU A 73 -14.02 1.39 4.10
C LEU A 73 -13.78 2.57 3.16
N ASP A 74 -14.82 3.30 2.74
CA ASP A 74 -14.69 4.43 1.81
C ASP A 74 -14.21 5.70 2.52
N ARG A 75 -14.41 5.77 3.84
CA ARG A 75 -13.86 6.85 4.69
C ARG A 75 -12.37 6.72 4.97
N LEU A 76 -11.76 5.58 4.66
CA LEU A 76 -10.35 5.34 4.92
C LEU A 76 -9.49 5.88 3.75
N PRO A 77 -8.56 6.82 4.02
CA PRO A 77 -7.85 7.58 2.99
C PRO A 77 -6.83 6.77 2.19
N ASP A 78 -6.23 5.74 2.79
CA ASP A 78 -5.15 4.97 2.16
C ASP A 78 -5.34 3.44 2.31
N LEU A 79 -4.67 2.70 1.43
CA LEU A 79 -4.74 1.23 1.38
C LEU A 79 -4.22 0.58 2.66
N THR A 80 -3.23 1.21 3.30
CA THR A 80 -2.61 0.71 4.52
C THR A 80 -3.59 0.77 5.69
N GLN A 81 -4.33 1.86 5.85
CA GLN A 81 -5.36 2.03 6.87
C GLN A 81 -6.52 1.08 6.62
N LYS A 82 -6.96 0.92 5.36
CA LYS A 82 -7.95 -0.10 4.99
C LYS A 82 -7.51 -1.49 5.42
N ALA A 83 -6.29 -1.89 5.05
CA ALA A 83 -5.75 -3.18 5.45
C ALA A 83 -5.62 -3.34 6.97
N LYS A 84 -5.16 -2.31 7.71
CA LYS A 84 -5.07 -2.36 9.17
C LYS A 84 -6.42 -2.60 9.82
N VAL A 85 -7.45 -1.85 9.43
CA VAL A 85 -8.80 -1.96 9.98
C VAL A 85 -9.42 -3.32 9.65
N ILE A 86 -9.31 -3.77 8.40
CA ILE A 86 -9.80 -5.08 7.97
C ILE A 86 -9.07 -6.19 8.73
N ALA A 87 -7.74 -6.13 8.81
CA ALA A 87 -6.95 -7.14 9.51
C ALA A 87 -7.34 -7.26 10.98
N SER A 88 -7.50 -6.13 11.69
CA SER A 88 -7.98 -6.15 13.08
C SER A 88 -9.35 -6.81 13.20
N ALA A 89 -10.30 -6.43 12.35
CA ALA A 89 -11.64 -7.03 12.36
C ALA A 89 -11.63 -8.54 12.07
N LEU A 90 -10.81 -8.98 11.11
CA LEU A 90 -10.62 -10.40 10.79
C LEU A 90 -10.01 -11.17 11.96
N MET A 91 -9.05 -10.58 12.66
CA MET A 91 -8.36 -11.22 13.79
C MET A 91 -9.22 -11.26 15.06
N GLU A 92 -10.05 -10.24 15.30
CA GLU A 92 -10.90 -10.14 16.50
C GLU A 92 -12.19 -10.96 16.40
N ARG A 93 -12.81 -10.98 15.22
CA ARG A 93 -14.18 -11.51 15.04
C ARG A 93 -14.23 -12.76 14.16
N GLY A 94 -13.14 -13.08 13.47
CA GLY A 94 -13.11 -14.12 12.45
C GLY A 94 -12.74 -15.51 12.95
N ASP A 95 -12.74 -16.45 12.01
CA ASP A 95 -12.25 -17.81 12.22
C ASP A 95 -10.72 -17.90 12.03
N ALA A 96 -10.14 -19.10 12.19
CA ALA A 96 -8.70 -19.30 12.03
C ALA A 96 -8.17 -18.85 10.64
N ARG A 97 -9.00 -18.94 9.59
CA ARG A 97 -8.64 -18.50 8.24
C ARG A 97 -8.64 -16.98 8.13
N ALA A 98 -9.65 -16.31 8.70
CA ALA A 98 -9.70 -14.86 8.80
C ALA A 98 -8.50 -14.33 9.60
N PHE A 99 -8.15 -14.97 10.72
CA PHE A 99 -6.99 -14.60 11.50
C PHE A 99 -5.69 -14.69 10.69
N ALA A 100 -5.48 -15.79 9.97
CA ALA A 100 -4.29 -15.97 9.13
C ALA A 100 -4.20 -14.92 8.00
N MET A 101 -5.35 -14.55 7.41
CA MET A 101 -5.44 -13.50 6.40
C MET A 101 -5.14 -12.11 6.98
N GLY A 102 -5.76 -11.76 8.12
CA GLY A 102 -5.46 -10.51 8.81
C GLY A 102 -3.99 -10.41 9.23
N ARG A 103 -3.38 -11.52 9.66
CA ARG A 103 -1.96 -11.53 9.99
C ARG A 103 -1.07 -11.26 8.77
N ARG A 104 -1.37 -11.88 7.64
CA ARG A 104 -0.65 -11.66 6.37
C ARG A 104 -0.72 -10.19 5.93
N MET A 105 -1.90 -9.58 6.03
CA MET A 105 -2.07 -8.15 5.73
C MET A 105 -1.17 -7.27 6.61
N LEU A 106 -1.10 -7.56 7.92
CA LEU A 106 -0.24 -6.79 8.84
C LEU A 106 1.26 -6.99 8.55
N ASP A 107 1.66 -8.19 8.15
CA ASP A 107 3.05 -8.47 7.77
C ASP A 107 3.41 -7.70 6.47
N GLU A 108 2.48 -7.64 5.50
CA GLU A 108 2.61 -6.80 4.30
C GLU A 108 2.49 -5.29 4.60
N ILE A 109 2.12 -4.85 5.80
CA ILE A 109 2.16 -3.43 6.20
C ILE A 109 3.44 -3.09 6.98
N GLY A 110 4.12 -4.11 7.52
CA GLY A 110 5.39 -3.93 8.21
C GLY A 110 5.18 -3.10 9.48
N ARG A 111 4.37 -3.65 10.40
CA ARG A 111 4.02 -3.11 11.73
C ARG A 111 3.76 -1.59 11.78
#